data_AF-A0A3L7NI52-F1
#
_entry.id   AF-A0A3L7NI52-F1
#
_cell.length_a   1.000
_cell.length_b   1.000
_cell.length_c   1.000
_cell.angle_alpha   90.00
_cell.angle_beta   90.00
_cell.angle_gamma   90.00
#
_symmetry.space_group_name_H-M   'P 1'
#
loop_
_entity.id
_entity.type
_entity.pdbx_description
1 polymer ?
#
loop_
_entity_poly.entity_id
_entity_poly.type
_entity_poly.pdbx_seq_one_letter_code
_entity_poly.pdbx_strand_id
1 'polypeptide(L)'
;MTQSGCFWLTQQGPNIGPLAIPIPVPVGLQKAKEDQFWNYERYERTPVLGALQPGGPCEALDEPSDDEVMRALEKARPVQGNWPFLYEIQRNHVRISKCKIADYIDAPRHLPLAGPTQLHHAHYKCTVYFQEVRRVGWPVPHTLVDDDCQEVLYIDHDHLHMVGDVDTGCDANF
;
A
#
# COMPACT_ATOMS: atom_id res chain seq x y z
N MET A 1 -15.66 -21.61 33.36
CA MET A 1 -14.49 -20.74 33.12
C MET A 1 -13.36 -21.60 32.60
N THR A 2 -13.24 -21.73 31.28
CA THR A 2 -12.18 -22.52 30.64
C THR A 2 -11.06 -21.56 30.26
N GLN A 3 -9.97 -21.61 31.03
CA GLN A 3 -8.75 -20.87 30.79
C GLN A 3 -7.98 -21.56 29.67
N SER A 4 -8.13 -21.07 28.45
CA SER A 4 -7.37 -21.50 27.27
C SER A 4 -5.99 -20.85 27.31
N GLY A 5 -5.09 -21.37 28.15
CA GLY A 5 -3.70 -20.95 28.23
C GLY A 5 -2.80 -22.16 28.22
N CYS A 6 -1.72 -22.11 27.43
CA CYS A 6 -0.76 -23.17 27.13
C CYS A 6 -0.06 -23.74 28.39
N PHE A 7 -0.77 -24.56 29.18
CA PHE A 7 -0.22 -25.26 30.34
C PHE A 7 0.01 -26.76 30.08
N TRP A 8 0.06 -27.20 28.81
CA TRP A 8 0.39 -28.59 28.45
C TRP A 8 1.87 -28.81 28.13
N LEU A 9 2.75 -27.93 28.62
CA LEU A 9 4.19 -27.95 28.37
C LEU A 9 4.95 -29.10 29.06
N THR A 10 4.30 -29.97 29.84
CA THR A 10 5.04 -30.96 30.65
C THR A 10 4.55 -32.40 30.58
N GLN A 11 3.58 -32.79 29.72
CA GLN A 11 3.11 -34.19 29.78
C GLN A 11 3.39 -35.13 28.62
N GLN A 12 3.15 -34.88 27.33
CA GLN A 12 3.39 -35.94 26.32
C GLN A 12 3.73 -35.38 24.92
N GLY A 13 5.02 -35.14 24.64
CA GLY A 13 5.51 -34.76 23.30
C GLY A 13 7.02 -34.46 23.29
N PRO A 14 7.68 -34.37 22.11
CA PRO A 14 9.09 -34.04 22.02
C PRO A 14 9.35 -32.71 22.74
N ASN A 15 10.19 -32.76 23.77
CA ASN A 15 10.37 -31.66 24.70
C ASN A 15 11.29 -30.61 24.07
N ILE A 16 10.71 -29.72 23.26
CA ILE A 16 11.40 -28.60 22.59
C ILE A 16 11.86 -27.50 23.56
N GLY A 17 11.77 -27.75 24.87
CA GLY A 17 12.26 -26.84 25.91
C GLY A 17 11.59 -25.46 25.81
N PRO A 18 12.31 -24.35 26.10
CA PRO A 18 11.74 -23.00 26.05
C PRO A 18 11.23 -22.56 24.67
N LEU A 19 11.53 -23.28 23.58
CA LEU A 19 10.95 -23.04 22.25
C LEU A 19 9.49 -23.51 22.14
N ALA A 20 9.00 -24.28 23.11
CA ALA A 20 7.62 -24.72 23.16
C ALA A 20 6.66 -23.64 23.70
N ILE A 21 7.20 -22.57 24.31
CA ILE A 21 6.44 -21.37 24.66
C ILE A 21 6.32 -20.55 23.36
N PRO A 22 5.13 -20.33 22.79
CA PRO A 22 4.99 -19.46 21.63
C PRO A 22 5.50 -18.08 22.02
N ILE A 23 6.64 -17.68 21.44
CA ILE A 23 7.17 -16.34 21.63
C ILE A 23 6.15 -15.40 20.96
N PRO A 24 5.53 -14.47 21.71
CA PRO A 24 4.57 -13.55 21.12
C PRO A 24 5.28 -12.73 20.05
N VAL A 25 4.72 -12.72 18.84
CA VAL A 25 5.23 -11.86 17.77
C VAL A 25 5.10 -10.41 18.25
N PRO A 26 6.18 -9.63 18.22
CA PRO A 26 6.10 -8.20 18.54
C PRO A 26 5.01 -7.53 17.71
N VAL A 27 4.14 -6.75 18.36
CA VAL A 27 2.96 -6.14 17.75
C VAL A 27 3.29 -5.33 16.49
N GLY A 28 4.45 -4.65 16.48
CA GLY A 28 4.92 -3.89 15.33
C GLY A 28 5.26 -4.77 14.11
N LEU A 29 5.80 -5.98 14.31
CA LEU A 29 6.11 -6.90 13.22
C LEU A 29 4.83 -7.51 12.64
N GLN A 30 3.87 -7.87 13.49
CA GLN A 30 2.56 -8.34 13.03
C GLN A 30 1.87 -7.27 12.18
N LYS A 31 1.76 -6.04 12.70
CA LYS A 31 1.16 -4.93 11.97
C LYS A 31 1.86 -4.64 10.64
N ALA A 32 3.19 -4.65 10.60
CA ALA A 32 3.93 -4.44 9.37
C ALA A 32 3.62 -5.50 8.31
N LYS A 33 3.40 -6.76 8.71
CA LYS A 33 3.01 -7.84 7.80
C LYS A 33 1.57 -7.71 7.31
N GLU A 34 0.66 -7.30 8.18
CA GLU A 34 -0.72 -6.99 7.81
C GLU A 34 -0.79 -5.81 6.82
N ASP A 35 -0.04 -4.73 7.08
CA ASP A 35 0.06 -3.58 6.19
C ASP A 35 0.68 -3.95 4.84
N GLN A 36 1.71 -4.82 4.83
CA GLN A 36 2.32 -5.33 3.60
C GLN A 36 1.31 -6.13 2.76
N PHE A 37 0.56 -7.03 3.39
CA PHE A 37 -0.45 -7.84 2.70
C PHE A 37 -1.58 -6.96 2.12
N TRP A 38 -2.05 -5.99 2.89
CA TRP A 38 -3.08 -5.04 2.46
C TRP A 38 -2.65 -4.20 1.25
N ASN A 39 -1.42 -3.68 1.26
CA ASN A 39 -0.88 -2.90 0.15
C ASN A 39 -0.71 -3.78 -1.10
N TYR A 40 -0.23 -5.01 -0.93
CA TYR A 40 -0.08 -5.95 -2.04
C TYR A 40 -1.41 -6.29 -2.70
N GLU A 41 -2.45 -6.56 -1.91
CA GLU A 41 -3.77 -6.92 -2.44
C GLU A 41 -4.42 -5.79 -3.25
N ARG A 42 -4.25 -4.54 -2.81
CA ARG A 42 -4.96 -3.39 -3.40
C ARG A 42 -4.21 -2.62 -4.47
N TYR A 43 -2.92 -2.37 -4.27
CA TYR A 43 -2.19 -1.37 -5.05
C TYR A 43 -1.08 -1.98 -5.90
N GLU A 44 -0.45 -3.07 -5.44
CA GLU A 44 0.66 -3.69 -6.18
C GLU A 44 0.19 -4.69 -7.25
N ARG A 45 -1.10 -5.08 -7.25
CA ARG A 45 -1.66 -5.98 -8.27
C ARG A 45 -2.07 -5.21 -9.51
N THR A 46 -1.38 -5.48 -10.62
CA THR A 46 -1.76 -5.01 -11.96
C THR A 46 -2.95 -5.84 -12.49
N PRO A 47 -4.14 -5.26 -12.70
CA PRO A 47 -5.25 -5.97 -13.30
C PRO A 47 -5.02 -6.19 -14.80
N VAL A 48 -5.52 -7.32 -15.31
CA VAL A 48 -5.61 -7.59 -16.75
C VAL A 48 -7.05 -7.33 -17.16
N LEU A 49 -7.25 -6.26 -17.92
CA LEU A 49 -8.54 -5.83 -18.44
C LEU A 49 -8.77 -6.40 -19.85
N GLY A 50 -10.04 -6.38 -20.25
CA GLY A 50 -10.45 -6.73 -21.61
C GLY A 50 -9.84 -5.82 -22.68
N ALA A 51 -10.05 -6.20 -23.93
CA ALA A 51 -9.56 -5.44 -25.07
C ALA A 51 -10.21 -4.06 -25.16
N LEU A 52 -9.40 -3.07 -25.51
CA LEU A 52 -9.87 -1.70 -25.75
C LEU A 52 -10.81 -1.67 -26.95
N GLN A 53 -11.92 -0.94 -26.80
CA GLN A 53 -12.86 -0.72 -27.90
C GLN A 53 -12.19 0.14 -28.98
N PRO A 54 -12.28 -0.22 -30.27
CA PRO A 54 -11.71 0.58 -31.36
C PRO A 54 -12.26 2.02 -31.34
N GLY A 55 -11.38 3.01 -31.16
CA GLY A 55 -11.76 4.43 -31.13
C GLY A 55 -12.39 4.93 -29.82
N GLY A 56 -12.39 4.12 -28.76
CA GLY A 56 -12.76 4.57 -27.41
C GLY A 56 -11.72 5.54 -26.80
N PRO A 57 -12.11 6.33 -25.78
CA PRO A 57 -11.16 7.16 -25.06
C PRO A 57 -10.12 6.26 -24.38
N CYS A 58 -8.85 6.45 -24.75
CA CYS A 58 -7.70 5.77 -24.14
C CYS A 58 -7.30 6.51 -22.85
N GLU A 59 -8.26 6.71 -21.94
CA GLU A 59 -8.03 7.37 -20.67
C GLU A 59 -8.01 6.32 -19.57
N ALA A 60 -6.95 6.32 -18.76
CA ALA A 60 -6.82 5.44 -17.61
C ALA A 60 -8.01 5.62 -16.65
N LEU A 61 -8.53 4.49 -16.19
CA LEU A 61 -9.89 4.42 -15.64
C LEU A 61 -10.05 5.13 -14.29
N ASP A 62 -8.99 5.17 -13.46
CA ASP A 62 -9.10 5.64 -12.08
C ASP A 62 -7.94 6.55 -11.65
N GLU A 63 -8.30 7.65 -10.99
CA GLU A 63 -7.38 8.49 -10.23
C GLU A 63 -6.90 7.77 -8.96
N PRO A 64 -5.68 8.07 -8.45
CA PRO A 64 -5.17 7.46 -7.23
C PRO A 64 -6.10 7.73 -6.05
N SER A 65 -6.38 6.71 -5.26
CA SER A 65 -7.27 6.83 -4.10
C SER A 65 -6.62 7.67 -3.00
N ASP A 66 -7.41 8.38 -2.19
CA ASP A 66 -6.87 9.15 -1.07
C ASP A 66 -6.12 8.24 -0.06
N ASP A 67 -6.59 7.00 0.15
CA ASP A 67 -5.89 6.02 1.00
C ASP A 67 -4.52 5.65 0.41
N GLU A 68 -4.45 5.48 -0.90
CA GLU A 68 -3.20 5.18 -1.60
C GLU A 68 -2.19 6.31 -1.48
N VAL A 69 -2.64 7.56 -1.68
CA VAL A 69 -1.80 8.74 -1.50
C VAL A 69 -1.31 8.83 -0.05
N MET A 70 -2.17 8.56 0.94
CA MET A 70 -1.79 8.56 2.35
C MET A 70 -0.83 7.43 2.72
N ARG A 71 -0.98 6.24 2.11
CA ARG A 71 -0.05 5.12 2.29
C ARG A 71 1.31 5.40 1.64
N ALA A 72 1.32 6.00 0.46
CA ALA A 72 2.55 6.46 -0.20
C ALA A 72 3.24 7.56 0.63
N LEU A 73 2.47 8.49 1.18
CA LEU A 73 2.96 9.52 2.10
C LEU A 73 3.57 8.90 3.36
N GLU A 74 2.93 7.87 3.92
CA GLU A 74 3.44 7.16 5.09
C GLU A 74 4.74 6.41 4.81
N LYS A 75 4.90 5.87 3.59
CA LYS A 75 6.14 5.24 3.12
C LYS A 75 7.27 6.25 2.94
N ALA A 76 6.97 7.45 2.41
CA ALA A 76 7.96 8.51 2.21
C ALA A 76 8.36 9.18 3.53
N ARG A 77 7.38 9.45 4.39
CA ARG A 77 7.55 10.10 5.69
C ARG A 77 6.73 9.33 6.73
N PRO A 78 7.34 8.45 7.54
CA PRO A 78 6.58 7.66 8.49
C PRO A 78 6.16 8.50 9.71
N VAL A 79 4.91 8.33 10.12
CA VAL A 79 4.32 8.86 11.36
C VAL A 79 4.08 7.74 12.37
N GLN A 80 3.83 6.52 11.88
CA GLN A 80 3.63 5.33 12.68
C GLN A 80 4.96 4.83 13.28
N GLY A 81 4.88 4.18 14.44
CA GLY A 81 6.04 3.54 15.11
C GLY A 81 6.79 4.44 16.09
N ASN A 82 6.30 5.65 16.34
CA ASN A 82 6.87 6.55 17.33
C ASN A 82 6.51 6.13 18.77
N TRP A 83 7.37 6.51 19.73
CA TRP A 83 7.18 6.12 21.12
C TRP A 83 6.22 7.07 21.84
N PRO A 84 5.04 6.58 22.31
CA PRO A 84 4.04 7.43 22.95
C PRO A 84 4.65 8.26 24.07
N PHE A 85 4.23 9.52 24.17
CA PHE A 85 4.70 10.52 25.15
C PHE A 85 6.18 10.95 25.05
N LEU A 86 7.08 10.20 24.42
CA LEU A 86 8.48 10.58 24.26
C LEU A 86 8.74 11.30 22.95
N TYR A 87 8.14 10.82 21.88
CA TYR A 87 8.27 11.39 20.55
C TYR A 87 7.01 11.05 19.79
N GLU A 88 6.25 12.06 19.39
CA GLU A 88 5.03 11.88 18.60
C GLU A 88 5.04 12.85 17.43
N ILE A 89 4.73 12.34 16.25
CA ILE A 89 4.50 13.14 15.05
C ILE A 89 3.00 13.07 14.77
N GLN A 90 2.39 14.21 14.48
CA GLN A 90 0.99 14.32 14.09
C GLN A 90 0.89 15.12 12.80
N ARG A 91 -0.01 14.70 11.91
CA ARG A 91 -0.35 15.42 10.68
C ARG A 91 -1.77 15.96 10.81
N ASN A 92 -1.91 17.27 10.65
CA ASN A 92 -3.19 17.95 10.73
C ASN A 92 -3.50 18.65 9.40
N HIS A 93 -4.79 18.92 9.16
CA HIS A 93 -5.28 19.71 8.01
C HIS A 93 -4.75 19.24 6.64
N VAL A 94 -4.74 17.92 6.41
CA VAL A 94 -4.25 17.35 5.16
C VAL A 94 -5.14 17.78 3.99
N ARG A 95 -4.50 18.28 2.93
CA ARG A 95 -5.12 18.64 1.65
C ARG A 95 -4.35 17.98 0.52
N ILE A 96 -5.05 17.22 -0.32
CA ILE A 96 -4.46 16.47 -1.42
C ILE A 96 -4.88 17.12 -2.74
N SER A 97 -3.91 17.40 -3.60
CA SER A 97 -4.13 17.85 -4.97
C SER A 97 -3.53 16.82 -5.92
N LYS A 98 -4.33 16.29 -6.85
CA LYS A 98 -3.92 15.26 -7.81
C LYS A 98 -3.88 15.88 -9.20
N CYS A 99 -2.82 15.60 -9.94
CA CYS A 99 -2.65 16.03 -11.32
C CYS A 99 -2.15 14.87 -12.17
N LYS A 100 -2.86 14.58 -13.26
CA LYS A 100 -2.44 13.60 -14.26
C LYS A 100 -1.33 14.19 -15.14
N ILE A 101 -0.16 13.56 -15.15
CA ILE A 101 1.01 14.03 -15.90
C ILE A 101 1.05 13.44 -17.30
N ALA A 102 0.85 12.13 -17.38
CA ALA A 102 1.00 11.38 -18.62
C ALA A 102 0.05 10.19 -18.61
N ASP A 103 -0.48 9.92 -19.79
CA ASP A 103 -1.38 8.81 -20.04
C ASP A 103 -1.13 8.32 -21.46
N TYR A 104 -0.61 7.10 -21.58
CA TYR A 104 -0.29 6.51 -22.87
C TYR A 104 -0.29 4.98 -22.82
N ILE A 105 -0.48 4.40 -24.00
CA ILE A 105 -0.51 2.95 -24.20
C ILE A 105 0.73 2.54 -24.98
N ASP A 106 1.44 1.55 -24.47
CA ASP A 106 2.58 0.93 -25.13
C ASP A 106 2.13 0.05 -26.31
N ALA A 107 3.01 -0.14 -27.29
CA ALA A 107 2.74 -1.07 -28.39
C ALA A 107 2.47 -2.49 -27.86
N PRO A 108 1.63 -3.31 -28.55
CA PRO A 108 1.33 -4.67 -28.11
C PRO A 108 2.59 -5.52 -27.95
N ARG A 109 2.68 -6.22 -26.82
CA ARG A 109 3.75 -7.17 -26.51
C ARG A 109 3.17 -8.50 -26.05
N HIS A 110 3.96 -9.56 -26.18
CA HIS A 110 3.59 -10.87 -25.67
C HIS A 110 4.21 -11.09 -24.28
N LEU A 111 3.37 -11.17 -23.26
CA LEU A 111 3.74 -11.47 -21.88
C LEU A 111 3.53 -12.98 -21.62
N PRO A 112 4.52 -13.74 -21.13
CA PRO A 112 4.40 -15.21 -21.01
C PRO A 112 3.22 -15.73 -20.18
N LEU A 113 2.75 -14.95 -19.19
CA LEU A 113 1.63 -15.34 -18.32
C LEU A 113 0.28 -14.75 -18.74
N ALA A 114 0.28 -13.63 -19.47
CA ALA A 114 -0.94 -12.89 -19.82
C ALA A 114 -1.30 -12.98 -21.32
N GLY A 115 -0.36 -13.43 -22.17
CA GLY A 115 -0.54 -13.50 -23.61
C GLY A 115 -0.29 -12.15 -24.32
N PRO A 116 -0.88 -11.94 -25.51
CA PRO A 116 -0.75 -10.69 -26.25
C PRO A 116 -1.53 -9.58 -25.54
N THR A 117 -0.81 -8.61 -24.99
CA THR A 117 -1.37 -7.51 -24.20
C THR A 117 -0.69 -6.18 -24.53
N GLN A 118 -1.41 -5.10 -24.33
CA GLN A 118 -0.90 -3.72 -24.32
C GLN A 118 -0.82 -3.26 -22.87
N LEU A 119 0.26 -2.56 -22.52
CA LEU A 119 0.41 -1.96 -21.20
C LEU A 119 -0.04 -0.51 -21.28
N HIS A 120 -0.95 -0.12 -20.38
CA HIS A 120 -1.44 1.23 -20.25
C HIS A 120 -0.83 1.85 -19.01
N HIS A 121 -0.07 2.92 -19.22
CA HIS A 121 0.62 3.67 -18.18
C HIS A 121 -0.13 4.96 -17.85
N ALA A 122 -0.42 5.17 -16.58
CA ALA A 122 -0.99 6.41 -16.08
C ALA A 122 -0.17 6.98 -14.92
N HIS A 123 0.46 8.12 -15.17
CA HIS A 123 1.35 8.77 -14.22
C HIS A 123 0.65 9.94 -13.55
N TYR A 124 0.57 9.91 -12.22
CA TYR A 124 -0.04 10.95 -11.40
C TYR A 124 0.99 11.63 -10.50
N LYS A 125 0.91 12.96 -10.44
CA LYS A 125 1.55 13.78 -9.42
C LYS A 125 0.52 14.12 -8.36
N CYS A 126 0.75 13.61 -7.16
CA CYS A 126 -0.05 13.95 -5.99
C CYS A 126 0.76 14.89 -5.11
N THR A 127 0.21 16.06 -4.82
CA THR A 127 0.82 17.04 -3.92
C THR A 127 -0.01 17.09 -2.65
N VAL A 128 0.62 16.76 -1.52
CA VAL A 128 -0.04 16.75 -0.21
C VAL A 128 0.48 17.92 0.61
N TYR A 129 -0.44 18.79 1.02
CA TYR A 129 -0.19 19.88 1.95
C TYR A 129 -0.70 19.46 3.33
N PHE A 130 0.09 19.66 4.37
CA PHE A 130 -0.31 19.33 5.74
C PHE A 130 0.46 20.19 6.75
N GLN A 131 -0.09 20.26 7.96
CA GLN A 131 0.61 20.81 9.12
C GLN A 131 1.24 19.65 9.90
N GLU A 132 2.53 19.72 10.20
CA GLU A 132 3.21 18.73 11.03
C GLU A 132 3.43 19.28 12.45
N VAL A 133 2.95 18.53 13.45
CA VAL A 133 3.18 18.82 14.86
C VAL A 133 4.04 17.70 15.44
N ARG A 134 5.28 18.03 15.81
CA ARG A 134 6.20 17.11 16.49
C ARG A 134 6.25 17.45 17.98
N ARG A 135 5.78 16.54 18.81
CA ARG A 135 5.86 16.64 20.27
C ARG A 135 7.04 15.80 20.75
N VAL A 136 8.07 16.48 21.26
CA VAL A 136 9.26 15.85 21.83
C VAL A 136 9.14 15.93 23.34
N GLY A 137 9.01 14.80 24.02
CA GLY A 137 8.85 14.71 25.47
C GLY A 137 10.17 14.59 26.26
N TRP A 138 11.30 14.31 25.59
CA TRP A 138 12.61 14.09 26.23
C TRP A 138 13.76 14.52 25.29
N PRO A 139 14.90 15.06 25.78
CA PRO A 139 15.28 15.35 27.18
C PRO A 139 14.67 16.62 27.76
N VAL A 140 14.29 17.57 26.92
CA VAL A 140 13.56 18.79 27.32
C VAL A 140 12.26 18.83 26.52
N PRO A 141 11.08 18.82 27.17
CA PRO A 141 9.80 18.84 26.47
C PRO A 141 9.64 20.10 25.61
N HIS A 142 9.41 19.92 24.32
CA HIS A 142 9.09 21.00 23.41
C HIS A 142 8.20 20.52 22.26
N THR A 143 7.47 21.44 21.65
CA THR A 143 6.62 21.17 20.49
C THR A 143 7.13 21.98 19.32
N LEU A 144 7.39 21.31 18.20
CA LEU A 144 7.72 21.93 16.92
C LEU A 144 6.48 21.86 16.06
N VAL A 145 6.08 23.00 15.50
CA VAL A 145 4.94 23.11 14.59
C VAL A 145 5.48 23.65 13.27
N ASP A 146 5.22 22.91 12.21
CA ASP A 146 5.51 23.29 10.83
C ASP A 146 4.17 23.40 10.09
N ASP A 147 3.75 24.63 9.81
CA ASP A 147 2.41 24.93 9.28
C ASP A 147 2.28 24.68 7.77
N ASP A 148 3.38 24.76 7.02
CA ASP A 148 3.40 24.74 5.55
C ASP A 148 4.23 23.57 4.99
N CYS A 149 4.03 22.36 5.53
CA CYS A 149 4.64 21.16 4.96
C CYS A 149 3.96 20.77 3.65
N GLN A 150 4.79 20.49 2.65
CA GLN A 150 4.35 20.01 1.33
C GLN A 150 5.20 18.80 0.91
N GLU A 151 4.52 17.74 0.49
CA GLU A 151 5.17 16.56 -0.08
C GLU A 151 4.62 16.30 -1.48
N VAL A 152 5.52 15.98 -2.42
CA VAL A 152 5.15 15.61 -3.80
C VAL A 152 5.40 14.13 -3.98
N LEU A 153 4.34 13.40 -4.30
CA LEU A 153 4.34 11.96 -4.52
C LEU A 153 4.01 11.67 -5.98
N TYR A 154 4.76 10.74 -6.57
CA TYR A 154 4.48 10.21 -7.89
C TYR A 154 3.88 8.82 -7.71
N ILE A 155 2.69 8.61 -8.28
CA ILE A 155 1.95 7.35 -8.22
C ILE A 155 1.67 6.93 -9.65
N ASP A 156 2.04 5.70 -9.96
CA ASP A 156 1.91 5.11 -11.28
C ASP A 156 0.84 4.02 -11.21
N HIS A 157 -0.17 4.16 -12.06
CA HIS A 157 -1.19 3.15 -12.27
C HIS A 157 -0.93 2.47 -13.61
N ASP A 158 -0.51 1.22 -13.52
CA ASP A 158 -0.28 0.37 -14.67
C ASP A 158 -1.37 -0.71 -14.74
N HIS A 159 -1.92 -0.92 -15.93
CA HIS A 159 -2.86 -2.01 -16.20
C HIS A 159 -2.66 -2.58 -17.59
N LEU A 160 -2.98 -3.86 -17.75
CA LEU A 160 -2.82 -4.57 -19.01
C LEU A 160 -4.16 -4.63 -19.74
N HIS A 161 -4.16 -4.40 -21.04
CA HIS A 161 -5.29 -4.65 -21.93
C HIS A 161 -4.97 -5.84 -22.83
N MET A 162 -5.86 -6.81 -22.90
CA MET A 162 -5.71 -7.91 -23.87
C MET A 162 -5.86 -7.40 -25.31
N VAL A 163 -5.06 -7.93 -26.23
CA VAL A 163 -5.10 -7.55 -27.64
C VAL A 163 -5.32 -8.77 -28.53
N GLY A 164 -6.31 -8.65 -29.40
CA GLY A 164 -6.72 -9.71 -30.32
C GLY A 164 -7.96 -10.45 -29.83
N ASP A 165 -8.45 -11.36 -30.67
CA ASP A 165 -9.58 -12.25 -30.37
C ASP A 165 -9.09 -13.38 -29.46
N VAL A 166 -8.78 -13.04 -28.21
CA VAL A 166 -8.32 -13.98 -27.20
C VAL A 166 -9.56 -14.50 -26.47
N ASP A 167 -10.01 -15.69 -26.84
CA ASP A 167 -11.12 -16.37 -26.16
C ASP A 167 -10.63 -16.91 -24.81
N THR A 168 -10.91 -16.15 -23.76
CA THR A 168 -10.48 -16.48 -22.40
C THR A 168 -11.36 -17.55 -21.74
N GLY A 169 -12.43 -18.01 -22.41
CA GLY A 169 -13.38 -18.97 -21.86
C GLY A 169 -14.26 -18.38 -20.74
N CYS A 170 -15.29 -19.13 -20.34
CA CYS A 170 -16.29 -18.67 -19.37
C CYS A 170 -15.79 -18.59 -17.91
N ASP A 171 -14.67 -19.24 -17.60
CA ASP A 171 -14.11 -19.35 -16.23
C ASP A 171 -12.91 -18.42 -15.99
N ALA A 172 -12.61 -17.54 -16.95
CA ALA A 172 -11.51 -16.60 -16.83
C ALA A 172 -11.85 -15.48 -15.82
N ASN A 173 -11.14 -15.49 -14.68
CA ASN A 173 -11.19 -14.42 -13.68
C ASN A 173 -10.26 -13.27 -14.11
N PHE A 174 -10.70 -12.47 -15.08
CA PHE A 174 -10.10 -11.18 -15.42
C PHE A 174 -11.11 -10.07 -15.12
#